data_AF-A0A5C5WQ27-F1
#
_entry.id   AF-A0A5C5WQ27-F1
#
_cell.length_a   1.000
_cell.length_b   1.000
_cell.length_c   1.000
_cell.angle_alpha   90.00
_cell.angle_beta   90.00
_cell.angle_gamma   90.00
#
_symmetry.space_group_name_H-M   'P 1'
#
loop_
_entity.id
_entity.type
_entity.pdbx_description
1 polymer ?
#
loop_
_entity_poly.entity_id
_entity_poly.type
_entity_poly.pdbx_seq_one_letter_code
_entity_poly.pdbx_strand_id
1 'polypeptide(L)'
;MTNTSTDSSPSEIFASLDDHRDQPDEMLDQAIEHFRQSRRAMEMFEAMKMRVRHRLGLPLIVTEHDSPNSDAIERQLEAGLLDACRAAGAMLIEDGHVGEGWMYLRPVADLQLARDLINKVEINEENYDEMLQVLLHEGVDVGRGFQAILENQGTCNSITLFEQQLVSRSKSDRSAAAARLLDHFYSELLTLVLADVENRDQENPKALKADGTTESLAEIVQSRPWLLQDSGYHLDTTHLAATVRIASVLETPEQWEKARELAVYGRKLDHRFQYPGEEPFKDFYPTYAAYYDVLLGNNVEAGLKLFERKARTMDVAEHGTTCIETYVDLLDRVGRQREAIEVAISLVPADIPAQRIVPMLLEIAGRATDVSAFDPILNYCQSKDDVLGYAAVLHAKAKA
;
A
#
# COMPACT_ATOMS: atom_id res chain seq x y z
N MET A 1 11.87 37.88 25.27
CA MET A 1 10.47 37.64 25.68
C MET A 1 10.29 36.15 25.72
N THR A 2 10.61 35.57 26.86
CA THR A 2 10.60 34.14 27.14
C THR A 2 9.20 33.76 27.61
N ASN A 3 8.55 32.86 26.87
CA ASN A 3 7.29 32.25 27.27
C ASN A 3 7.54 31.41 28.54
N THR A 4 6.91 31.83 29.64
CA THR A 4 6.84 31.09 30.89
C THR A 4 5.85 29.93 30.73
N SER A 5 6.35 28.70 30.59
CA SER A 5 5.55 27.51 30.88
C SER A 5 5.32 27.46 32.39
N THR A 6 4.08 27.68 32.80
CA THR A 6 3.61 27.49 34.18
C THR A 6 3.37 26.00 34.40
N ASP A 7 4.40 25.28 34.81
CA ASP A 7 4.25 23.93 35.34
C ASP A 7 3.78 24.08 36.80
N SER A 8 2.47 23.94 37.03
CA SER A 8 1.87 24.14 38.36
C SER A 8 2.34 23.06 39.32
N SER A 9 2.82 23.43 40.51
CA SER A 9 3.32 22.46 41.50
C SER A 9 2.22 21.48 41.93
N PRO A 10 2.52 20.24 42.38
CA PRO A 10 1.50 19.25 42.76
C PRO A 10 0.48 19.77 43.80
N SER A 11 0.86 20.74 44.63
CA SER A 11 -0.04 21.37 45.61
C SER A 11 -1.02 22.37 44.99
N GLU A 12 -0.69 22.97 43.86
CA GLU A 12 -1.51 23.99 43.18
C GLU A 12 -2.67 23.36 42.43
N ILE A 13 -2.46 22.20 41.78
CA ILE A 13 -3.55 21.51 41.07
C ILE A 13 -4.65 21.06 42.05
N PHE A 14 -4.30 20.52 43.21
CA PHE A 14 -5.32 20.10 44.19
C PHE A 14 -6.12 21.27 44.77
N ALA A 15 -5.48 22.43 44.98
CA ALA A 15 -6.19 23.64 45.40
C ALA A 15 -7.14 24.13 44.30
N SER A 16 -6.69 24.14 43.04
CA SER A 16 -7.51 24.51 41.89
C SER A 16 -8.73 23.60 41.73
N LEU A 17 -8.55 22.28 41.92
CA LEU A 17 -9.66 21.33 41.87
C LEU A 17 -10.65 21.52 43.02
N ASP A 18 -10.17 21.82 44.25
CA ASP A 18 -11.05 22.09 45.40
C ASP A 18 -11.86 23.39 45.22
N ASP A 19 -11.28 24.41 44.59
CA ASP A 19 -11.97 25.67 44.25
C ASP A 19 -13.17 25.44 43.31
N HIS A 20 -13.14 24.37 42.51
CA HIS A 20 -14.19 24.01 41.55
C HIS A 20 -15.01 22.79 41.99
N ARG A 21 -14.95 22.39 43.26
CA ARG A 21 -15.65 21.18 43.78
C ARG A 21 -17.16 21.18 43.54
N ASP A 22 -17.77 22.36 43.48
CA ASP A 22 -19.19 22.56 43.26
C ASP A 22 -19.55 22.70 41.76
N GLN A 23 -18.53 22.64 40.86
CA GLN A 23 -18.64 22.73 39.40
C GLN A 23 -17.88 21.57 38.74
N PRO A 24 -18.44 20.34 38.73
CA PRO A 24 -17.71 19.14 38.31
C PRO A 24 -17.19 19.16 36.87
N ASP A 25 -17.90 19.81 35.94
CA ASP A 25 -17.43 20.02 34.57
C ASP A 25 -16.13 20.84 34.54
N GLU A 26 -16.09 21.98 35.24
CA GLU A 26 -14.91 22.86 35.31
C GLU A 26 -13.74 22.18 36.03
N MET A 27 -14.03 21.43 37.11
CA MET A 27 -13.04 20.63 37.83
C MET A 27 -12.40 19.56 36.93
N LEU A 28 -13.21 18.80 36.17
CA LEU A 28 -12.70 17.77 35.27
C LEU A 28 -11.94 18.37 34.09
N ASP A 29 -12.38 19.51 33.55
CA ASP A 29 -11.66 20.23 32.50
C ASP A 29 -10.27 20.71 32.98
N GLN A 30 -10.14 21.16 34.23
CA GLN A 30 -8.84 21.49 34.83
C GLN A 30 -7.93 20.27 35.00
N ALA A 31 -8.47 19.14 35.46
CA ALA A 31 -7.69 17.91 35.58
C ALA A 31 -7.17 17.45 34.21
N ILE A 32 -8.02 17.50 33.18
CA ILE A 32 -7.64 17.15 31.81
C ILE A 32 -6.54 18.10 31.30
N GLU A 33 -6.68 19.41 31.52
CA GLU A 33 -5.68 20.39 31.09
C GLU A 33 -4.35 20.21 31.83
N HIS A 34 -4.38 19.91 33.13
CA HIS A 34 -3.16 19.59 33.89
C HIS A 34 -2.44 18.37 33.34
N PHE A 35 -3.15 17.27 33.07
CA PHE A 35 -2.53 16.08 32.46
C PHE A 35 -2.07 16.32 31.03
N ARG A 36 -2.74 17.20 30.29
CA ARG A 36 -2.30 17.63 28.96
C ARG A 36 -0.98 18.40 29.01
N GLN A 37 -0.88 19.38 29.89
CA GLN A 37 0.31 20.22 30.04
C GLN A 37 1.51 19.43 30.58
N SER A 38 1.26 18.49 31.50
CA SER A 38 2.28 17.58 32.04
C SER A 38 2.58 16.37 31.16
N ARG A 39 2.00 16.28 29.94
CA ARG A 39 2.18 15.18 28.97
C ARG A 39 1.90 13.78 29.56
N ARG A 40 0.89 13.67 30.42
CA ARG A 40 0.44 12.42 31.06
C ARG A 40 -0.77 11.84 30.34
N ALA A 41 -0.52 11.16 29.21
CA ALA A 41 -1.56 10.71 28.28
C ALA A 41 -2.58 9.73 28.90
N MET A 42 -2.12 8.77 29.70
CA MET A 42 -2.99 7.76 30.33
C MET A 42 -3.95 8.40 31.33
N GLU A 43 -3.45 9.28 32.18
CA GLU A 43 -4.27 9.99 33.16
C GLU A 43 -5.20 11.00 32.48
N MET A 44 -4.75 11.64 31.39
CA MET A 44 -5.61 12.49 30.56
C MET A 44 -6.78 11.67 29.99
N PHE A 45 -6.52 10.46 29.47
CA PHE A 45 -7.55 9.57 28.95
C PHE A 45 -8.61 9.24 30.01
N GLU A 46 -8.18 8.83 31.20
CA GLU A 46 -9.11 8.51 32.30
C GLU A 46 -9.91 9.75 32.75
N ALA A 47 -9.28 10.92 32.83
CA ALA A 47 -9.99 12.17 33.16
C ALA A 47 -11.03 12.55 32.09
N MET A 48 -10.71 12.39 30.79
CA MET A 48 -11.66 12.59 29.70
C MET A 48 -12.84 11.61 29.76
N LYS A 49 -12.58 10.34 30.09
CA LYS A 49 -13.60 9.32 30.32
C LYS A 49 -14.51 9.69 31.50
N MET A 50 -13.97 10.18 32.62
CA MET A 50 -14.77 10.68 33.74
C MET A 50 -15.68 11.83 33.31
N ARG A 51 -15.18 12.77 32.50
CA ARG A 51 -15.97 13.90 31.96
C ARG A 51 -17.11 13.45 31.05
N VAL A 52 -16.87 12.51 30.15
CA VAL A 52 -17.94 11.94 29.29
C VAL A 52 -19.02 11.29 30.16
N ARG A 53 -18.62 10.49 31.15
CA ARG A 53 -19.56 9.83 32.07
C ARG A 53 -20.37 10.85 32.87
N HIS A 54 -19.74 11.92 33.38
CA HIS A 54 -20.43 13.00 34.08
C HIS A 54 -21.55 13.62 33.24
N ARG A 55 -21.23 13.99 32.00
CA ARG A 55 -22.19 14.62 31.07
C ARG A 55 -23.35 13.71 30.69
N LEU A 56 -23.15 12.40 30.77
CA LEU A 56 -24.17 11.37 30.55
C LEU A 56 -24.97 11.02 31.82
N GLY A 57 -24.69 11.66 32.95
CA GLY A 57 -25.32 11.36 34.24
C GLY A 57 -24.88 10.04 34.86
N LEU A 58 -23.73 9.49 34.43
CA LEU A 58 -23.18 8.24 34.93
C LEU A 58 -22.20 8.48 36.10
N PRO A 59 -22.02 7.50 37.00
CA PRO A 59 -20.98 7.56 38.02
C PRO A 59 -19.60 7.71 37.38
N LEU A 60 -18.74 8.59 37.91
CA LEU A 60 -17.42 8.85 37.31
C LEU A 60 -16.53 7.60 37.26
N ILE A 61 -16.64 6.75 38.28
CA ILE A 61 -15.91 5.49 38.41
C ILE A 61 -16.91 4.33 38.25
N VAL A 62 -16.56 3.35 37.42
CA VAL A 62 -17.35 2.13 37.21
C VAL A 62 -17.20 1.22 38.42
N THR A 63 -18.31 0.67 38.91
CA THR A 63 -18.31 -0.37 39.94
C THR A 63 -18.93 -1.66 39.43
N GLU A 64 -18.64 -2.80 40.06
CA GLU A 64 -19.20 -4.11 39.68
C GLU A 64 -20.74 -4.18 39.74
N HIS A 65 -21.40 -3.17 40.34
CA HIS A 65 -22.84 -3.14 40.58
C HIS A 65 -23.59 -2.17 39.66
N ASP A 66 -22.94 -1.62 38.63
CA ASP A 66 -23.57 -0.69 37.70
C ASP A 66 -24.63 -1.41 36.84
N SER A 67 -25.83 -0.81 36.74
CA SER A 67 -26.90 -1.34 35.88
C SER A 67 -26.57 -1.12 34.40
N PRO A 68 -27.03 -2.00 33.49
CA PRO A 68 -26.81 -1.83 32.06
C PRO A 68 -27.43 -0.51 31.57
N ASN A 69 -26.69 0.19 30.72
CA ASN A 69 -27.13 1.47 30.15
C ASN A 69 -28.12 1.23 29.02
N SER A 70 -28.87 2.28 28.65
CA SER A 70 -29.63 2.24 27.38
C SER A 70 -28.68 2.34 26.18
N ASP A 71 -29.05 1.74 25.05
CA ASP A 71 -28.29 1.82 23.79
C ASP A 71 -27.91 3.25 23.39
N ALA A 72 -28.77 4.23 23.69
CA ALA A 72 -28.51 5.64 23.35
C ALA A 72 -27.38 6.25 24.20
N ILE A 73 -27.28 5.85 25.48
CA ILE A 73 -26.19 6.27 26.38
C ILE A 73 -24.91 5.55 26.00
N GLU A 74 -24.98 4.26 25.66
CA GLU A 74 -23.81 3.48 25.25
C GLU A 74 -23.14 4.06 24.01
N ARG A 75 -23.92 4.43 22.98
CA ARG A 75 -23.38 5.09 21.76
C ARG A 75 -22.71 6.42 22.06
N GLN A 76 -23.28 7.23 22.95
CA GLN A 76 -22.68 8.52 23.31
C GLN A 76 -21.40 8.33 24.15
N LEU A 77 -21.40 7.35 25.04
CA LEU A 77 -20.21 6.99 25.82
C LEU A 77 -19.09 6.49 24.90
N GLU A 78 -19.41 5.60 23.96
CA GLU A 78 -18.46 5.11 22.95
C GLU A 78 -17.86 6.25 22.14
N ALA A 79 -18.68 7.16 21.61
CA ALA A 79 -18.19 8.32 20.86
C ALA A 79 -17.23 9.18 21.69
N GLY A 80 -17.57 9.47 22.95
CA GLY A 80 -16.69 10.24 23.84
C GLY A 80 -15.41 9.50 24.24
N LEU A 81 -15.45 8.18 24.34
CA LEU A 81 -14.24 7.36 24.56
C LEU A 81 -13.34 7.35 23.33
N LEU A 82 -13.90 7.34 22.12
CA LEU A 82 -13.11 7.48 20.89
C LEU A 82 -12.41 8.84 20.81
N ASP A 83 -13.04 9.92 21.27
CA ASP A 83 -12.40 11.23 21.38
C ASP A 83 -11.26 11.23 22.41
N ALA A 84 -11.44 10.55 23.54
CA ALA A 84 -10.39 10.38 24.54
C ALA A 84 -9.20 9.56 24.02
N CYS A 85 -9.48 8.44 23.35
CA CYS A 85 -8.51 7.62 22.65
C CYS A 85 -7.71 8.43 21.62
N ARG A 86 -8.41 9.25 20.80
CA ARG A 86 -7.80 10.13 19.82
C ARG A 86 -6.81 11.10 20.45
N ALA A 87 -7.20 11.76 21.54
CA ALA A 87 -6.36 12.74 22.22
C ALA A 87 -5.13 12.10 22.89
N ALA A 88 -5.33 10.99 23.61
CA ALA A 88 -4.23 10.29 24.30
C ALA A 88 -3.26 9.63 23.31
N GLY A 89 -3.79 8.98 22.27
CA GLY A 89 -2.98 8.37 21.22
C GLY A 89 -2.13 9.39 20.46
N ALA A 90 -2.71 10.55 20.13
CA ALA A 90 -1.95 11.64 19.50
C ALA A 90 -0.81 12.15 20.38
N MET A 91 -1.08 12.36 21.67
CA MET A 91 -0.06 12.78 22.64
C MET A 91 1.10 11.78 22.72
N LEU A 92 0.80 10.49 22.85
CA LEU A 92 1.82 9.44 22.94
C LEU A 92 2.70 9.37 21.69
N ILE A 93 2.11 9.45 20.49
CA ILE A 93 2.89 9.45 19.24
C ILE A 93 3.77 10.69 19.13
N GLU A 94 3.26 11.86 19.52
CA GLU A 94 4.05 13.11 19.56
C GLU A 94 5.23 13.03 20.53
N ASP A 95 5.11 12.24 21.62
CA ASP A 95 6.20 11.96 22.57
C ASP A 95 7.15 10.85 22.07
N GLY A 96 6.87 10.23 20.92
CA GLY A 96 7.68 9.15 20.34
C GLY A 96 7.27 7.74 20.77
N HIS A 97 6.24 7.59 21.62
CA HIS A 97 5.69 6.31 22.07
C HIS A 97 4.68 5.76 21.05
N VAL A 98 5.17 5.32 19.88
CA VAL A 98 4.34 5.06 18.70
C VAL A 98 3.42 3.86 18.86
N GLY A 99 3.92 2.77 19.44
CA GLY A 99 3.19 1.53 19.70
C GLY A 99 2.11 1.73 20.75
N GLU A 100 2.43 2.38 21.87
CA GLU A 100 1.44 2.74 22.89
C GLU A 100 0.38 3.68 22.31
N GLY A 101 0.78 4.71 21.57
CA GLY A 101 -0.14 5.62 20.91
C GLY A 101 -1.04 4.91 19.90
N TRP A 102 -0.51 3.94 19.14
CA TRP A 102 -1.29 3.11 18.22
C TRP A 102 -2.34 2.27 18.95
N MET A 103 -2.06 1.76 20.16
CA MET A 103 -3.06 1.03 20.95
C MET A 103 -4.32 1.88 21.22
N TYR A 104 -4.16 3.19 21.43
CA TYR A 104 -5.28 4.12 21.60
C TYR A 104 -5.91 4.54 20.27
N LEU A 105 -5.14 4.71 19.20
CA LEU A 105 -5.69 5.13 17.90
C LEU A 105 -6.39 4.01 17.14
N ARG A 106 -6.04 2.74 17.37
CA ARG A 106 -6.62 1.59 16.66
C ARG A 106 -8.15 1.52 16.75
N PRO A 107 -8.80 1.68 17.93
CA PRO A 107 -10.26 1.72 18.02
C PRO A 107 -10.91 2.91 17.30
N VAL A 108 -10.18 4.02 17.10
CA VAL A 108 -10.68 5.21 16.40
C VAL A 108 -10.91 4.94 14.91
N ALA A 109 -10.22 3.92 14.36
CA ALA A 109 -10.30 3.52 12.95
C ALA A 109 -9.99 4.65 11.94
N ASP A 110 -9.25 5.67 12.37
CA ASP A 110 -8.80 6.80 11.57
C ASP A 110 -7.33 6.61 11.18
N LEU A 111 -7.09 5.76 10.18
CA LEU A 111 -5.74 5.45 9.70
C LEU A 111 -5.01 6.68 9.15
N GLN A 112 -5.74 7.66 8.61
CA GLN A 112 -5.11 8.87 8.07
C GLN A 112 -4.53 9.73 9.19
N LEU A 113 -5.27 9.93 10.28
CA LEU A 113 -4.74 10.61 11.46
C LEU A 113 -3.50 9.91 12.02
N ALA A 114 -3.54 8.58 12.14
CA ALA A 114 -2.39 7.82 12.62
C ALA A 114 -1.17 7.99 11.72
N ARG A 115 -1.34 7.94 10.39
CA ARG A 115 -0.27 8.23 9.42
C ARG A 115 0.32 9.62 9.61
N ASP A 116 -0.53 10.64 9.69
CA ASP A 116 -0.11 12.04 9.78
C ASP A 116 0.68 12.32 11.08
N LEU A 117 0.30 11.67 12.18
CA LEU A 117 1.01 11.76 13.46
C LEU A 117 2.35 11.02 13.40
N ILE A 118 2.34 9.75 12.99
CA ILE A 118 3.54 8.89 12.99
C ILE A 118 4.56 9.41 11.97
N ASN A 119 4.13 10.03 10.87
CA ASN A 119 5.02 10.64 9.87
C ASN A 119 5.94 11.74 10.46
N LYS A 120 5.60 12.32 11.61
CA LYS A 120 6.41 13.32 12.30
C LYS A 120 7.51 12.71 13.18
N VAL A 121 7.44 11.41 13.47
CA VAL A 121 8.39 10.68 14.30
C VAL A 121 9.45 10.04 13.41
N GLU A 122 10.72 10.40 13.56
CA GLU A 122 11.82 9.78 12.82
C GLU A 122 12.04 8.32 13.25
N ILE A 123 12.35 7.44 12.30
CA ILE A 123 12.72 6.05 12.59
C ILE A 123 14.22 6.05 12.95
N ASN A 124 14.56 5.53 14.11
CA ASN A 124 15.93 5.40 14.61
C ASN A 124 16.13 4.01 15.24
N GLU A 125 17.35 3.70 15.68
CA GLU A 125 17.68 2.39 16.25
C GLU A 125 16.86 2.04 17.51
N GLU A 126 16.43 3.03 18.29
CA GLU A 126 15.70 2.81 19.54
C GLU A 126 14.23 2.45 19.31
N ASN A 127 13.60 3.04 18.29
CA ASN A 127 12.18 2.82 17.98
C ASN A 127 11.93 1.93 16.75
N TYR A 128 12.99 1.40 16.11
CA TYR A 128 12.89 0.66 14.84
C TYR A 128 11.88 -0.48 14.89
N ASP A 129 11.97 -1.37 15.87
CA ASP A 129 11.10 -2.56 15.97
C ASP A 129 9.63 -2.17 16.22
N GLU A 130 9.40 -1.16 17.06
CA GLU A 130 8.07 -0.62 17.34
C GLU A 130 7.46 0.03 16.08
N MET A 131 8.26 0.81 15.35
CA MET A 131 7.88 1.43 14.09
C MET A 131 7.54 0.38 13.03
N LEU A 132 8.33 -0.69 12.92
CA LEU A 132 8.02 -1.79 12.00
C LEU A 132 6.72 -2.50 12.36
N GLN A 133 6.49 -2.75 13.66
CA GLN A 133 5.24 -3.36 14.11
C GLN A 133 4.03 -2.53 13.69
N VAL A 134 4.06 -1.21 13.92
CA VAL A 134 2.91 -0.33 13.61
C VAL A 134 2.78 -0.05 12.12
N LEU A 135 3.86 0.34 11.44
CA LEU A 135 3.81 0.77 10.05
C LEU A 135 3.58 -0.41 9.11
N LEU A 136 4.35 -1.47 9.28
CA LEU A 136 4.32 -2.63 8.40
C LEU A 136 3.33 -3.67 8.90
N HIS A 137 3.52 -4.23 10.10
CA HIS A 137 2.74 -5.40 10.52
C HIS A 137 1.26 -5.07 10.76
N GLU A 138 0.96 -3.98 11.45
CA GLU A 138 -0.41 -3.47 11.63
C GLU A 138 -0.94 -2.73 10.38
N GLY A 139 -0.07 -2.37 9.43
CA GLY A 139 -0.46 -1.82 8.13
C GLY A 139 -0.81 -0.34 8.13
N VAL A 140 -0.30 0.44 9.09
CA VAL A 140 -0.57 1.89 9.14
C VAL A 140 0.06 2.62 7.96
N ASP A 141 1.32 2.36 7.63
CA ASP A 141 2.00 2.90 6.44
C ASP A 141 3.01 1.87 5.92
N VAL A 142 2.52 0.93 5.13
CA VAL A 142 3.33 -0.18 4.60
C VAL A 142 4.49 0.32 3.75
N GLY A 143 4.30 1.40 2.98
CA GLY A 143 5.35 1.96 2.16
C GLY A 143 6.51 2.48 3.01
N ARG A 144 6.22 3.22 4.08
CA ARG A 144 7.25 3.72 4.99
C ARG A 144 7.91 2.62 5.80
N GLY A 145 7.14 1.67 6.33
CA GLY A 145 7.69 0.52 7.06
C GLY A 145 8.60 -0.35 6.18
N PHE A 146 8.21 -0.58 4.93
CA PHE A 146 9.02 -1.34 3.97
C PHE A 146 10.29 -0.59 3.56
N GLN A 147 10.23 0.74 3.41
CA GLN A 147 11.42 1.57 3.17
C GLN A 147 12.45 1.44 4.30
N ALA A 148 12.00 1.43 5.56
CA ALA A 148 12.89 1.25 6.69
C ALA A 148 13.63 -0.10 6.65
N ILE A 149 12.96 -1.18 6.22
CA ILE A 149 13.58 -2.49 6.04
C ILE A 149 14.58 -2.49 4.88
N LEU A 150 14.26 -1.83 3.76
CA LEU A 150 15.20 -1.67 2.64
C LEU A 150 16.49 -0.99 3.10
N GLU A 151 16.38 0.07 3.87
CA GLU A 151 17.53 0.86 4.35
C GLU A 151 18.36 0.12 5.40
N ASN A 152 17.73 -0.60 6.32
CA ASN A 152 18.41 -1.23 7.48
C ASN A 152 18.80 -2.69 7.25
N GLN A 153 18.08 -3.43 6.41
CA GLN A 153 18.25 -4.86 6.20
C GLN A 153 18.58 -5.23 4.74
N GLY A 154 18.52 -4.27 3.83
CA GLY A 154 18.93 -4.41 2.43
C GLY A 154 17.90 -5.06 1.51
N THR A 155 18.22 -5.05 0.21
CA THR A 155 17.34 -5.46 -0.89
C THR A 155 16.92 -6.94 -0.81
N CYS A 156 17.83 -7.84 -0.48
CA CYS A 156 17.55 -9.29 -0.42
C CYS A 156 16.48 -9.64 0.64
N ASN A 157 16.64 -9.11 1.86
CA ASN A 157 15.68 -9.32 2.94
C ASN A 157 14.33 -8.68 2.61
N SER A 158 14.34 -7.51 1.97
CA SER A 158 13.12 -6.81 1.56
C SER A 158 12.33 -7.56 0.49
N ILE A 159 13.02 -8.15 -0.50
CA ILE A 159 12.39 -9.03 -1.50
C ILE A 159 11.78 -10.25 -0.81
N THR A 160 12.54 -10.91 0.07
CA THR A 160 12.07 -12.09 0.80
C THR A 160 10.82 -11.79 1.62
N LEU A 161 10.83 -10.66 2.33
CA LEU A 161 9.69 -10.17 3.10
C LEU A 161 8.48 -9.90 2.21
N PHE A 162 8.67 -9.24 1.06
CA PHE A 162 7.59 -8.94 0.13
C PHE A 162 6.89 -10.23 -0.31
N GLU A 163 7.68 -11.22 -0.75
CA GLU A 163 7.17 -12.47 -1.30
C GLU A 163 6.48 -13.34 -0.23
N GLN A 164 6.95 -13.31 1.01
CA GLN A 164 6.41 -14.14 2.08
C GLN A 164 5.22 -13.50 2.80
N GLN A 165 5.22 -12.18 3.00
CA GLN A 165 4.27 -11.52 3.89
C GLN A 165 3.37 -10.50 3.20
N LEU A 166 3.80 -9.89 2.10
CA LEU A 166 3.02 -8.82 1.45
C LEU A 166 2.12 -9.34 0.33
N VAL A 167 2.42 -10.49 -0.29
CA VAL A 167 1.60 -11.08 -1.37
C VAL A 167 0.12 -11.24 -0.96
N SER A 168 -0.14 -11.61 0.30
CA SER A 168 -1.50 -11.80 0.84
C SER A 168 -2.20 -10.51 1.29
N ARG A 169 -1.51 -9.36 1.27
CA ARG A 169 -2.08 -8.07 1.67
C ARG A 169 -2.92 -7.42 0.57
N SER A 170 -3.51 -6.28 0.90
CA SER A 170 -4.27 -5.46 -0.06
C SER A 170 -3.40 -5.02 -1.24
N LYS A 171 -4.04 -4.73 -2.39
CA LYS A 171 -3.33 -4.19 -3.57
C LYS A 171 -2.61 -2.88 -3.25
N SER A 172 -3.24 -2.01 -2.45
CA SER A 172 -2.65 -0.74 -2.01
C SER A 172 -1.35 -0.95 -1.24
N ASP A 173 -1.33 -1.88 -0.28
CA ASP A 173 -0.13 -2.16 0.52
C ASP A 173 1.00 -2.75 -0.31
N ARG A 174 0.67 -3.72 -1.18
CA ARG A 174 1.64 -4.28 -2.12
C ARG A 174 2.23 -3.22 -3.04
N SER A 175 1.40 -2.33 -3.55
CA SER A 175 1.83 -1.23 -4.43
C SER A 175 2.74 -0.25 -3.70
N ALA A 176 2.41 0.10 -2.46
CA ALA A 176 3.22 0.99 -1.63
C ALA A 176 4.62 0.42 -1.38
N ALA A 177 4.74 -0.86 -1.03
CA ALA A 177 6.05 -1.52 -0.83
C ALA A 177 6.80 -1.73 -2.16
N ALA A 178 6.11 -2.16 -3.22
CA ALA A 178 6.71 -2.38 -4.53
C ALA A 178 7.31 -1.09 -5.12
N ALA A 179 6.67 0.06 -4.87
CA ALA A 179 7.14 1.36 -5.33
C ALA A 179 8.49 1.71 -4.68
N ARG A 180 8.63 1.45 -3.37
CA ARG A 180 9.89 1.66 -2.64
C ARG A 180 11.02 0.78 -3.17
N LEU A 181 10.74 -0.51 -3.39
CA LEU A 181 11.72 -1.44 -3.96
C LEU A 181 12.17 -0.99 -5.35
N LEU A 182 11.23 -0.64 -6.23
CA LEU A 182 11.51 -0.20 -7.59
C LEU A 182 12.37 1.07 -7.59
N ASP A 183 11.97 2.08 -6.82
CA ASP A 183 12.67 3.37 -6.78
C ASP A 183 14.09 3.23 -6.22
N HIS A 184 14.26 2.44 -5.16
CA HIS A 184 15.55 2.14 -4.57
C HIS A 184 16.47 1.42 -5.58
N PHE A 185 16.01 0.28 -6.11
CA PHE A 185 16.81 -0.55 -7.00
C PHE A 185 17.15 0.17 -8.31
N TYR A 186 16.18 0.89 -8.90
CA TYR A 186 16.41 1.65 -10.12
C TYR A 186 17.46 2.75 -9.93
N SER A 187 17.38 3.49 -8.82
CA SER A 187 18.32 4.58 -8.53
C SER A 187 19.73 4.06 -8.27
N GLU A 188 19.86 2.96 -7.54
CA GLU A 188 21.14 2.29 -7.31
C GLU A 188 21.76 1.80 -8.63
N LEU A 189 20.97 1.09 -9.45
CA LEU A 189 21.43 0.58 -10.74
C LEU A 189 21.89 1.71 -11.66
N LEU A 190 21.07 2.75 -11.79
CA LEU A 190 21.37 3.88 -12.65
C LEU A 190 22.64 4.60 -12.19
N THR A 191 22.84 4.77 -10.88
CA THR A 191 24.04 5.38 -10.31
C THR A 191 25.30 4.59 -10.70
N LEU A 192 25.26 3.25 -10.57
CA LEU A 192 26.40 2.39 -10.91
C LEU A 192 26.67 2.35 -12.40
N VAL A 193 25.62 2.31 -13.23
CA VAL A 193 25.76 2.36 -14.69
C VAL A 193 26.35 3.70 -15.13
N LEU A 194 25.86 4.82 -14.59
CA LEU A 194 26.39 6.15 -14.91
C LEU A 194 27.86 6.29 -14.48
N ALA A 195 28.24 5.73 -13.33
CA ALA A 195 29.63 5.71 -12.91
C ALA A 195 30.52 4.88 -13.86
N ASP A 196 30.04 3.75 -14.40
CA ASP A 196 30.80 2.98 -15.39
C ASP A 196 30.93 3.74 -16.73
N VAL A 197 29.87 4.44 -17.14
CA VAL A 197 29.88 5.34 -18.31
C VAL A 197 30.89 6.47 -18.12
N GLU A 198 30.88 7.16 -16.98
CA GLU A 198 31.80 8.26 -16.71
C GLU A 198 33.27 7.82 -16.79
N ASN A 199 33.56 6.59 -16.36
CA ASN A 199 34.92 6.04 -16.36
C ASN A 199 35.40 5.54 -17.72
N ARG A 200 34.50 5.07 -18.60
CA ARG A 200 34.87 4.34 -19.83
C ARG A 200 34.46 5.04 -21.13
N ASP A 201 33.41 5.85 -21.12
CA ASP A 201 32.93 6.57 -22.29
C ASP A 201 33.65 7.92 -22.44
N GLN A 202 34.60 7.97 -23.37
CA GLN A 202 35.36 9.20 -23.64
C GLN A 202 34.56 10.22 -24.46
N GLU A 203 33.54 9.80 -25.20
CA GLU A 203 32.77 10.67 -26.09
C GLU A 203 31.60 11.33 -25.35
N ASN A 204 30.93 10.58 -24.48
CA ASN A 204 29.79 11.06 -23.70
C ASN A 204 29.82 10.53 -22.24
N PRO A 205 30.79 10.96 -21.41
CA PRO A 205 30.97 10.47 -20.04
C PRO A 205 29.82 10.84 -19.09
N LYS A 206 29.02 11.85 -19.45
CA LYS A 206 27.88 12.29 -18.63
C LYS A 206 26.54 11.67 -19.05
N ALA A 207 26.55 10.78 -20.05
CA ALA A 207 25.36 10.18 -20.63
C ALA A 207 24.28 11.23 -20.95
N LEU A 208 24.66 12.31 -21.64
CA LEU A 208 23.74 13.39 -21.98
C LEU A 208 23.22 13.23 -23.41
N LYS A 209 21.95 13.57 -23.61
CA LYS A 209 21.33 13.76 -24.92
C LYS A 209 21.79 15.09 -25.54
N ALA A 210 21.51 15.26 -26.83
CA ALA A 210 21.85 16.47 -27.57
C ALA A 210 21.16 17.74 -27.02
N ASP A 211 20.03 17.59 -26.33
CA ASP A 211 19.29 18.69 -25.68
C ASP A 211 19.78 19.01 -24.25
N GLY A 212 20.80 18.30 -23.76
CA GLY A 212 21.40 18.49 -22.43
C GLY A 212 20.72 17.72 -21.29
N THR A 213 19.68 16.92 -21.58
CA THR A 213 19.04 16.01 -20.60
C THR A 213 19.84 14.72 -20.43
N THR A 214 19.68 14.03 -19.29
CA THR A 214 20.32 12.72 -19.05
C THR A 214 19.62 11.63 -19.88
N GLU A 215 20.39 10.74 -20.48
CA GLU A 215 19.92 9.51 -21.11
C GLU A 215 19.25 8.61 -20.07
N SER A 216 18.19 7.91 -20.48
CA SER A 216 17.55 6.90 -19.65
C SER A 216 18.43 5.64 -19.57
N LEU A 217 18.17 4.76 -18.59
CA LEU A 217 18.89 3.49 -18.47
C LEU A 217 18.77 2.66 -19.76
N ALA A 218 17.57 2.61 -20.35
CA ALA A 218 17.37 1.91 -21.62
C ALA A 218 18.20 2.51 -22.77
N GLU A 219 18.27 3.84 -22.88
CA GLU A 219 19.07 4.54 -23.89
C GLU A 219 20.57 4.28 -23.69
N ILE A 220 21.06 4.37 -22.45
CA ILE A 220 22.45 4.12 -22.08
C ILE A 220 22.87 2.72 -22.50
N VAL A 221 22.10 1.70 -22.13
CA VAL A 221 22.42 0.29 -22.44
C VAL A 221 22.33 0.02 -23.95
N GLN A 222 21.43 0.70 -24.66
CA GLN A 222 21.28 0.54 -26.09
C GLN A 222 22.46 1.13 -26.88
N SER A 223 22.91 2.34 -26.53
CA SER A 223 24.02 3.02 -27.20
C SER A 223 25.38 2.47 -26.80
N ARG A 224 25.48 1.79 -25.65
CA ARG A 224 26.74 1.26 -25.10
C ARG A 224 26.67 -0.24 -24.82
N PRO A 225 26.61 -1.11 -25.85
CA PRO A 225 26.56 -2.56 -25.66
C PRO A 225 27.71 -3.12 -24.82
N TRP A 226 28.85 -2.42 -24.79
CA TRP A 226 30.04 -2.77 -24.02
C TRP A 226 29.84 -2.77 -22.50
N LEU A 227 28.79 -2.12 -21.99
CA LEU A 227 28.46 -2.11 -20.55
C LEU A 227 28.20 -3.51 -20.00
N LEU A 228 27.63 -4.39 -20.83
CA LEU A 228 27.20 -5.74 -20.45
C LEU A 228 27.92 -6.83 -21.25
N GLN A 229 28.97 -6.46 -21.99
CA GLN A 229 29.85 -7.42 -22.65
C GLN A 229 30.64 -8.23 -21.62
N ASP A 230 31.12 -9.41 -22.04
CA ASP A 230 31.94 -10.31 -21.21
C ASP A 230 31.33 -10.66 -19.85
N SER A 231 30.00 -10.80 -19.79
CA SER A 231 29.24 -11.11 -18.57
C SER A 231 29.30 -10.00 -17.50
N GLY A 232 29.50 -8.75 -17.91
CA GLY A 232 29.37 -7.58 -17.03
C GLY A 232 27.95 -7.36 -16.54
N TYR A 233 27.82 -6.98 -15.27
CA TYR A 233 26.57 -6.53 -14.64
C TYR A 233 26.91 -5.61 -13.47
N HIS A 234 25.99 -4.71 -13.10
CA HIS A 234 26.22 -3.69 -12.09
C HIS A 234 25.58 -4.02 -10.74
N LEU A 235 24.49 -4.80 -10.73
CA LEU A 235 23.80 -5.24 -9.52
C LEU A 235 23.40 -6.71 -9.62
N ASP A 236 23.04 -7.28 -8.47
CA ASP A 236 22.56 -8.66 -8.38
C ASP A 236 21.38 -8.92 -9.34
N THR A 237 21.56 -9.92 -10.19
CA THR A 237 20.61 -10.24 -11.26
C THR A 237 19.36 -10.97 -10.76
N THR A 238 19.42 -11.59 -9.58
CA THR A 238 18.26 -12.18 -8.90
C THR A 238 17.39 -11.07 -8.31
N HIS A 239 18.00 -10.04 -7.69
CA HIS A 239 17.29 -8.85 -7.23
C HIS A 239 16.62 -8.09 -8.38
N LEU A 240 17.30 -7.97 -9.53
CA LEU A 240 16.73 -7.38 -10.74
C LEU A 240 15.46 -8.12 -11.17
N ALA A 241 15.53 -9.44 -11.31
CA ALA A 241 14.38 -10.24 -11.72
C ALA A 241 13.22 -10.11 -10.72
N ALA A 242 13.49 -10.23 -9.42
CA ALA A 242 12.46 -10.06 -8.40
C ALA A 242 11.80 -8.66 -8.45
N THR A 243 12.60 -7.60 -8.60
CA THR A 243 12.10 -6.22 -8.69
C THR A 243 11.21 -6.01 -9.91
N VAL A 244 11.62 -6.51 -11.09
CA VAL A 244 10.83 -6.44 -12.33
C VAL A 244 9.49 -7.15 -12.17
N ARG A 245 9.46 -8.32 -11.50
CA ARG A 245 8.22 -9.06 -11.22
C ARG A 245 7.34 -8.32 -10.22
N ILE A 246 7.90 -7.87 -9.10
CA ILE A 246 7.17 -7.19 -8.03
C ILE A 246 6.54 -5.88 -8.54
N ALA A 247 7.22 -5.16 -9.43
CA ALA A 247 6.71 -3.92 -10.03
C ALA A 247 5.42 -4.08 -10.85
N SER A 248 4.99 -5.31 -11.18
CA SER A 248 3.76 -5.55 -11.93
C SER A 248 2.49 -5.06 -11.21
N VAL A 249 2.52 -4.97 -9.87
CA VAL A 249 1.38 -4.47 -9.08
C VAL A 249 1.21 -2.95 -9.13
N LEU A 250 2.21 -2.22 -9.63
CA LEU A 250 2.24 -0.76 -9.67
C LEU A 250 1.28 -0.19 -10.70
N GLU A 251 0.87 1.07 -10.52
CA GLU A 251 -0.26 1.66 -11.26
C GLU A 251 0.05 2.98 -11.99
N THR A 252 1.26 3.55 -11.87
CA THR A 252 1.60 4.83 -12.53
C THR A 252 2.51 4.66 -13.75
N PRO A 253 2.37 5.50 -14.80
CA PRO A 253 3.25 5.46 -15.97
C PRO A 253 4.73 5.63 -15.65
N GLU A 254 5.09 6.49 -14.70
CA GLU A 254 6.49 6.73 -14.31
C GLU A 254 7.13 5.47 -13.72
N GLN A 255 6.35 4.70 -12.94
CA GLN A 255 6.78 3.43 -12.37
C GLN A 255 6.90 2.35 -13.46
N TRP A 256 5.95 2.28 -14.39
CA TRP A 256 6.02 1.34 -15.49
C TRP A 256 7.20 1.60 -16.41
N GLU A 257 7.58 2.86 -16.66
CA GLU A 257 8.77 3.18 -17.44
C GLU A 257 10.03 2.66 -16.74
N LYS A 258 10.22 2.93 -15.43
CA LYS A 258 11.36 2.38 -14.68
C LYS A 258 11.41 0.85 -14.74
N ALA A 259 10.28 0.18 -14.51
CA ALA A 259 10.21 -1.29 -14.56
C ALA A 259 10.50 -1.85 -15.96
N ARG A 260 10.05 -1.15 -17.01
CA ARG A 260 10.36 -1.45 -18.41
C ARG A 260 11.85 -1.30 -18.70
N GLU A 261 12.47 -0.21 -18.24
CA GLU A 261 13.91 0.03 -18.42
C GLU A 261 14.76 -1.03 -17.70
N LEU A 262 14.36 -1.47 -16.51
CA LEU A 262 14.97 -2.62 -15.84
C LEU A 262 14.85 -3.91 -16.67
N ALA A 263 13.69 -4.15 -17.30
CA ALA A 263 13.52 -5.29 -18.20
C ALA A 263 14.38 -5.18 -19.47
N VAL A 264 14.54 -3.98 -20.03
CA VAL A 264 15.44 -3.73 -21.16
C VAL A 264 16.90 -3.98 -20.78
N TYR A 265 17.33 -3.51 -19.60
CA TYR A 265 18.65 -3.82 -19.05
C TYR A 265 18.84 -5.34 -18.90
N GLY A 266 17.88 -6.02 -18.27
CA GLY A 266 17.94 -7.46 -18.03
C GLY A 266 18.04 -8.30 -19.31
N ARG A 267 17.34 -7.89 -20.38
CA ARG A 267 17.41 -8.54 -21.70
C ARG A 267 18.81 -8.50 -22.34
N LYS A 268 19.65 -7.56 -21.91
CA LYS A 268 21.01 -7.34 -22.45
C LYS A 268 22.09 -8.04 -21.65
N LEU A 269 21.76 -8.62 -20.50
CA LEU A 269 22.67 -9.45 -19.72
C LEU A 269 23.08 -10.71 -20.48
N ASP A 270 24.20 -11.33 -20.08
CA ASP A 270 24.53 -12.67 -20.54
C ASP A 270 23.40 -13.66 -20.23
N HIS A 271 23.15 -14.60 -21.15
CA HIS A 271 22.07 -15.57 -21.06
C HIS A 271 22.07 -16.39 -19.75
N ARG A 272 23.22 -16.59 -19.11
CA ARG A 272 23.32 -17.31 -17.82
C ARG A 272 22.69 -16.56 -16.64
N PHE A 273 22.51 -15.24 -16.77
CA PHE A 273 21.85 -14.39 -15.78
C PHE A 273 20.38 -14.07 -16.16
N GLN A 274 19.90 -14.58 -17.29
CA GLN A 274 18.50 -14.46 -17.71
C GLN A 274 17.72 -15.69 -17.27
N TYR A 275 17.38 -15.75 -15.99
CA TYR A 275 16.60 -16.86 -15.44
C TYR A 275 15.20 -16.90 -16.08
N PRO A 276 14.71 -18.09 -16.47
CA PRO A 276 13.35 -18.22 -16.98
C PRO A 276 12.33 -17.92 -15.87
N GLY A 277 11.19 -17.36 -16.27
CA GLY A 277 10.04 -17.18 -15.39
C GLY A 277 9.04 -18.34 -15.48
N GLU A 278 7.91 -18.13 -14.82
CA GLU A 278 6.72 -18.96 -14.98
C GLU A 278 5.77 -18.34 -16.01
N GLU A 279 4.88 -19.13 -16.60
CA GLU A 279 3.87 -18.61 -17.52
C GLU A 279 2.94 -17.58 -16.82
N PRO A 280 2.58 -16.46 -17.48
CA PRO A 280 2.84 -16.13 -18.87
C PRO A 280 4.24 -15.56 -19.17
N PHE A 281 5.06 -15.32 -18.17
CA PHE A 281 6.37 -14.65 -18.23
C PHE A 281 7.57 -15.59 -18.35
N LYS A 282 7.41 -16.75 -19.00
CA LYS A 282 8.49 -17.74 -19.15
C LYS A 282 9.75 -17.16 -19.80
N ASP A 283 9.57 -16.42 -20.90
CA ASP A 283 10.61 -15.57 -21.50
C ASP A 283 10.67 -14.25 -20.71
N PHE A 284 11.29 -14.29 -19.53
CA PHE A 284 11.17 -13.31 -18.45
C PHE A 284 11.24 -11.84 -18.90
N TYR A 285 12.44 -11.34 -19.21
CA TYR A 285 12.62 -9.92 -19.56
C TYR A 285 11.88 -9.49 -20.84
N PRO A 286 11.88 -10.27 -21.94
CA PRO A 286 11.09 -9.93 -23.12
C PRO A 286 9.59 -9.80 -22.84
N THR A 287 9.04 -10.68 -22.02
CA THR A 287 7.59 -10.68 -21.73
C THR A 287 7.22 -9.56 -20.77
N TYR A 288 8.02 -9.27 -19.74
CA TYR A 288 7.80 -8.11 -18.87
C TYR A 288 7.97 -6.78 -19.62
N ALA A 289 8.94 -6.68 -20.53
CA ALA A 289 9.07 -5.49 -21.38
C ALA A 289 7.81 -5.27 -22.23
N ALA A 290 7.27 -6.33 -22.84
CA ALA A 290 6.02 -6.26 -23.60
C ALA A 290 4.80 -5.92 -22.71
N TYR A 291 4.75 -6.43 -21.48
CA TYR A 291 3.70 -6.10 -20.51
C TYR A 291 3.70 -4.61 -20.16
N TYR A 292 4.86 -4.05 -19.79
CA TYR A 292 4.98 -2.64 -19.47
C TYR A 292 4.80 -1.74 -20.70
N ASP A 293 5.26 -2.17 -21.89
CA ASP A 293 4.97 -1.47 -23.14
C ASP A 293 3.45 -1.31 -23.35
N VAL A 294 2.67 -2.38 -23.17
CA VAL A 294 1.21 -2.33 -23.30
C VAL A 294 0.60 -1.33 -22.31
N LEU A 295 1.03 -1.36 -21.05
CA LEU A 295 0.56 -0.43 -20.01
C LEU A 295 0.88 1.04 -20.33
N LEU A 296 2.04 1.29 -20.93
CA LEU A 296 2.47 2.61 -21.38
C LEU A 296 1.79 3.06 -22.68
N GLY A 297 0.91 2.23 -23.27
CA GLY A 297 0.25 2.53 -24.55
C GLY A 297 1.11 2.25 -25.78
N ASN A 298 2.26 1.59 -25.62
CA ASN A 298 3.16 1.22 -26.70
C ASN A 298 2.82 -0.18 -27.23
N ASN A 299 2.68 -0.31 -28.56
CA ASN A 299 2.44 -1.61 -29.22
C ASN A 299 1.27 -2.43 -28.63
N VAL A 300 0.24 -1.75 -28.11
CA VAL A 300 -0.87 -2.33 -27.33
C VAL A 300 -1.47 -3.58 -27.99
N GLU A 301 -1.91 -3.48 -29.25
CA GLU A 301 -2.56 -4.61 -29.93
C GLU A 301 -1.65 -5.83 -30.12
N ALA A 302 -0.36 -5.62 -30.36
CA ALA A 302 0.59 -6.71 -30.53
C ALA A 302 0.89 -7.40 -29.19
N GLY A 303 1.05 -6.61 -28.12
CA GLY A 303 1.26 -7.13 -26.78
C GLY A 303 0.02 -7.84 -26.23
N LEU A 304 -1.18 -7.28 -26.38
CA LEU A 304 -2.42 -7.95 -25.98
C LEU A 304 -2.60 -9.30 -26.67
N LYS A 305 -2.31 -9.40 -27.99
CA LYS A 305 -2.34 -10.70 -28.70
C LYS A 305 -1.35 -11.73 -28.14
N LEU A 306 -0.19 -11.30 -27.65
CA LEU A 306 0.77 -12.19 -26.99
C LEU A 306 0.16 -12.82 -25.74
N PHE A 307 -0.44 -11.99 -24.87
CA PHE A 307 -1.05 -12.45 -23.62
C PHE A 307 -2.35 -13.21 -23.86
N GLU A 308 -3.17 -12.80 -24.84
CA GLU A 308 -4.36 -13.54 -25.25
C GLU A 308 -4.02 -14.96 -25.70
N ARG A 309 -3.01 -15.10 -26.57
CA ARG A 309 -2.56 -16.41 -27.03
C ARG A 309 -2.18 -17.29 -25.85
N LYS A 310 -1.38 -16.77 -24.92
CA LYS A 310 -0.99 -17.51 -23.70
C LYS A 310 -2.21 -17.91 -22.86
N ALA A 311 -3.14 -16.99 -22.61
CA ALA A 311 -4.37 -17.25 -21.86
C ALA A 311 -5.25 -18.34 -22.49
N ARG A 312 -5.27 -18.47 -23.83
CA ARG A 312 -6.10 -19.45 -24.55
C ARG A 312 -5.43 -20.80 -24.79
N THR A 313 -4.10 -20.85 -24.83
CA THR A 313 -3.37 -22.07 -25.23
C THR A 313 -2.72 -22.81 -24.07
N MET A 314 -2.48 -22.15 -22.94
CA MET A 314 -1.85 -22.79 -21.78
C MET A 314 -2.85 -23.71 -21.06
N ASP A 315 -2.37 -24.87 -20.62
CA ASP A 315 -3.18 -25.80 -19.84
C ASP A 315 -3.35 -25.28 -18.41
N VAL A 316 -4.61 -25.00 -18.05
CA VAL A 316 -4.98 -24.53 -16.70
C VAL A 316 -4.66 -25.59 -15.64
N ALA A 317 -4.68 -26.89 -15.99
CA ALA A 317 -4.32 -27.95 -15.05
C ALA A 317 -2.83 -27.97 -14.69
N GLU A 318 -1.96 -27.53 -15.61
CA GLU A 318 -0.50 -27.50 -15.43
C GLU A 318 -0.03 -26.16 -14.85
N HIS A 319 -0.55 -25.04 -15.37
CA HIS A 319 -0.05 -23.69 -15.07
C HIS A 319 -1.02 -22.83 -14.25
N GLY A 320 -2.17 -23.38 -13.87
CA GLY A 320 -3.22 -22.61 -13.18
C GLY A 320 -3.87 -21.54 -14.05
N THR A 321 -4.52 -20.58 -13.40
CA THR A 321 -5.28 -19.50 -14.06
C THR A 321 -4.45 -18.24 -14.31
N THR A 322 -3.16 -18.22 -13.94
CA THR A 322 -2.29 -17.03 -13.98
C THR A 322 -2.24 -16.36 -15.36
N CYS A 323 -2.24 -17.13 -16.45
CA CYS A 323 -2.24 -16.57 -17.80
C CYS A 323 -3.54 -15.83 -18.12
N ILE A 324 -4.68 -16.36 -17.67
CA ILE A 324 -6.00 -15.75 -17.85
C ILE A 324 -6.09 -14.48 -16.99
N GLU A 325 -5.71 -14.58 -15.72
CA GLU A 325 -5.73 -13.47 -14.76
C GLU A 325 -4.86 -12.32 -15.21
N THR A 326 -3.64 -12.60 -15.69
CA THR A 326 -2.72 -11.57 -16.22
C THR A 326 -3.31 -10.88 -17.45
N TYR A 327 -3.95 -11.62 -18.35
CA TYR A 327 -4.55 -11.03 -19.56
C TYR A 327 -5.78 -10.18 -19.24
N VAL A 328 -6.64 -10.64 -18.31
CA VAL A 328 -7.81 -9.88 -17.84
C VAL A 328 -7.37 -8.60 -17.12
N ASP A 329 -6.38 -8.68 -16.22
CA ASP A 329 -5.80 -7.50 -15.55
C ASP A 329 -5.24 -6.51 -16.58
N LEU A 330 -4.50 -6.99 -17.57
CA LEU A 330 -3.91 -6.13 -18.59
C LEU A 330 -4.99 -5.40 -19.42
N LEU A 331 -6.06 -6.08 -19.82
CA LEU A 331 -7.19 -5.49 -20.54
C LEU A 331 -7.90 -4.40 -19.71
N ASP A 332 -8.17 -4.67 -18.42
CA ASP A 332 -8.78 -3.70 -17.52
C ASP A 332 -7.90 -2.45 -17.39
N ARG A 333 -6.59 -2.63 -17.20
CA ARG A 333 -5.63 -1.53 -17.00
C ARG A 333 -5.42 -0.65 -18.22
N VAL A 334 -5.64 -1.17 -19.43
CA VAL A 334 -5.59 -0.37 -20.68
C VAL A 334 -6.95 0.18 -21.11
N GLY A 335 -7.99 0.09 -20.26
CA GLY A 335 -9.30 0.66 -20.56
C GLY A 335 -10.20 -0.21 -21.45
N ARG A 336 -9.92 -1.52 -21.56
CA ARG A 336 -10.72 -2.49 -22.33
C ARG A 336 -11.56 -3.35 -21.39
N GLN A 337 -12.24 -2.73 -20.41
CA GLN A 337 -12.97 -3.42 -19.33
C GLN A 337 -14.02 -4.41 -19.83
N ARG A 338 -14.81 -4.03 -20.85
CA ARG A 338 -15.84 -4.92 -21.40
C ARG A 338 -15.23 -6.22 -21.93
N GLU A 339 -14.12 -6.12 -22.65
CA GLU A 339 -13.42 -7.30 -23.15
C GLU A 339 -12.77 -8.10 -22.03
N ALA A 340 -12.22 -7.44 -21.00
CA ALA A 340 -11.70 -8.11 -19.82
C ALA A 340 -12.77 -9.00 -19.17
N ILE A 341 -14.00 -8.48 -19.05
CA ILE A 341 -15.17 -9.21 -18.52
C ILE A 341 -15.54 -10.39 -19.43
N GLU A 342 -15.65 -10.15 -20.75
CA GLU A 342 -16.01 -11.20 -21.71
C GLU A 342 -14.98 -12.33 -21.73
N VAL A 343 -13.68 -12.00 -21.66
CA VAL A 343 -12.58 -12.96 -21.57
C VAL A 343 -12.62 -13.74 -20.26
N ALA A 344 -12.80 -13.05 -19.13
CA ALA A 344 -12.89 -13.70 -17.81
C ALA A 344 -14.05 -14.72 -17.77
N ILE A 345 -15.22 -14.35 -18.29
CA ILE A 345 -16.38 -15.26 -18.39
C ILE A 345 -16.11 -16.42 -19.35
N SER A 346 -15.43 -16.16 -20.48
CA SER A 346 -15.17 -17.18 -21.50
C SER A 346 -14.13 -18.20 -21.07
N LEU A 347 -13.13 -17.80 -20.28
CA LEU A 347 -11.96 -18.62 -19.96
C LEU A 347 -12.00 -19.18 -18.53
N VAL A 348 -12.91 -18.72 -17.67
CA VAL A 348 -13.07 -19.29 -16.33
C VAL A 348 -13.37 -20.80 -16.41
N PRO A 349 -12.67 -21.65 -15.65
CA PRO A 349 -12.98 -23.07 -15.60
C PRO A 349 -14.41 -23.35 -15.14
N ALA A 350 -15.03 -24.38 -15.70
CA ALA A 350 -16.46 -24.65 -15.53
C ALA A 350 -16.87 -25.02 -14.09
N ASP A 351 -15.93 -25.53 -13.30
CA ASP A 351 -16.06 -25.93 -11.90
C ASP A 351 -15.96 -24.76 -10.91
N ILE A 352 -15.58 -23.57 -11.37
CA ILE A 352 -15.55 -22.36 -10.53
C ILE A 352 -16.98 -21.82 -10.37
N PRO A 353 -17.48 -21.68 -9.13
CA PRO A 353 -18.80 -21.08 -8.88
C PRO A 353 -18.84 -19.61 -9.31
N ALA A 354 -19.96 -19.18 -9.89
CA ALA A 354 -20.18 -17.80 -10.32
C ALA A 354 -19.92 -16.78 -9.19
N GLN A 355 -20.30 -17.14 -7.96
CA GLN A 355 -20.14 -16.28 -6.77
C GLN A 355 -18.67 -15.95 -6.45
N ARG A 356 -17.71 -16.75 -6.97
CA ARG A 356 -16.28 -16.46 -6.79
C ARG A 356 -15.73 -15.43 -7.77
N ILE A 357 -16.37 -15.25 -8.93
CA ILE A 357 -15.86 -14.36 -9.98
C ILE A 357 -16.69 -13.09 -10.13
N VAL A 358 -18.00 -13.14 -9.86
CA VAL A 358 -18.92 -12.01 -10.05
C VAL A 358 -18.46 -10.74 -9.31
N PRO A 359 -17.95 -10.78 -8.05
CA PRO A 359 -17.42 -9.58 -7.40
C PRO A 359 -16.28 -8.91 -8.18
N MET A 360 -15.33 -9.68 -8.72
CA MET A 360 -14.23 -9.16 -9.53
C MET A 360 -14.76 -8.57 -10.86
N LEU A 361 -15.72 -9.22 -11.51
CA LEU A 361 -16.34 -8.68 -12.73
C LEU A 361 -17.08 -7.37 -12.48
N LEU A 362 -17.74 -7.22 -11.32
CA LEU A 362 -18.40 -5.99 -10.90
C LEU A 362 -17.40 -4.86 -10.66
N GLU A 363 -16.26 -5.13 -10.04
CA GLU A 363 -15.20 -4.14 -9.86
C GLU A 363 -14.66 -3.65 -11.21
N ILE A 364 -14.43 -4.55 -12.17
CA ILE A 364 -14.00 -4.20 -13.53
C ILE A 364 -15.07 -3.37 -14.24
N ALA A 365 -16.34 -3.80 -14.20
CA ALA A 365 -17.45 -3.06 -14.82
C ALA A 365 -17.64 -1.67 -14.22
N GLY A 366 -17.44 -1.51 -12.91
CA GLY A 366 -17.51 -0.21 -12.23
C GLY A 366 -16.44 0.79 -12.66
N ARG A 367 -15.33 0.33 -13.28
CA ARG A 367 -14.31 1.19 -13.90
C ARG A 367 -14.59 1.48 -15.38
N ALA A 368 -15.54 0.77 -16.00
CA ALA A 368 -15.86 0.98 -17.40
C ALA A 368 -16.58 2.32 -17.60
N THR A 369 -16.26 2.99 -18.71
CA THR A 369 -16.98 4.21 -19.12
C THR A 369 -18.35 3.91 -19.74
N ASP A 370 -18.59 2.68 -20.16
CA ASP A 370 -19.82 2.22 -20.80
C ASP A 370 -20.59 1.26 -19.88
N VAL A 371 -21.81 1.66 -19.51
CA VAL A 371 -22.76 0.89 -18.69
C VAL A 371 -23.15 -0.45 -19.35
N SER A 372 -22.93 -0.61 -20.66
CA SER A 372 -23.11 -1.90 -21.34
C SER A 372 -22.11 -2.98 -20.90
N ALA A 373 -21.01 -2.60 -20.22
CA ALA A 373 -20.04 -3.54 -19.65
C ALA A 373 -20.66 -4.49 -18.60
N PHE A 374 -21.80 -4.14 -18.01
CA PHE A 374 -22.54 -4.99 -17.08
C PHE A 374 -23.34 -6.10 -17.78
N ASP A 375 -23.66 -5.97 -19.06
CA ASP A 375 -24.54 -6.91 -19.79
C ASP A 375 -23.99 -8.34 -19.88
N PRO A 376 -22.68 -8.55 -20.19
CA PRO A 376 -22.11 -9.90 -20.16
C PRO A 376 -22.22 -10.57 -18.78
N ILE A 377 -22.10 -9.80 -17.69
CA ILE A 377 -22.19 -10.32 -16.33
C ILE A 377 -23.63 -10.76 -16.01
N LEU A 378 -24.63 -9.97 -16.40
CA LEU A 378 -26.04 -10.35 -16.24
C LEU A 378 -26.36 -11.67 -16.95
N ASN A 379 -25.92 -11.82 -18.19
CA ASN A 379 -26.12 -13.04 -18.98
C ASN A 379 -25.40 -14.24 -18.33
N TYR A 380 -24.18 -14.02 -17.82
CA TYR A 380 -23.43 -15.04 -17.11
C TYR A 380 -24.16 -15.52 -15.85
N CYS A 381 -24.61 -14.60 -14.98
CA CYS A 381 -25.36 -14.94 -13.77
C CYS A 381 -26.65 -15.71 -14.08
N GLN A 382 -27.40 -15.29 -15.11
CA GLN A 382 -28.58 -16.03 -15.57
C GLN A 382 -28.22 -17.45 -16.02
N SER A 383 -27.15 -17.63 -16.80
CA SER A 383 -26.72 -18.95 -17.28
C SER A 383 -26.28 -19.90 -16.15
N LYS A 384 -25.89 -19.35 -15.00
CA LYS A 384 -25.39 -20.06 -13.82
C LYS A 384 -26.42 -20.16 -12.69
N ASP A 385 -27.64 -19.66 -12.90
CA ASP A 385 -28.71 -19.57 -11.88
C ASP A 385 -28.25 -18.81 -10.60
N ASP A 386 -27.36 -17.82 -10.77
CA ASP A 386 -26.84 -17.01 -9.66
C ASP A 386 -27.72 -15.77 -9.42
N VAL A 387 -28.84 -15.99 -8.74
CA VAL A 387 -29.83 -14.94 -8.43
C VAL A 387 -29.22 -13.79 -7.61
N LEU A 388 -28.33 -14.10 -6.67
CA LEU A 388 -27.68 -13.09 -5.83
C LEU A 388 -26.71 -12.24 -6.65
N GLY A 389 -25.86 -12.88 -7.45
CA GLY A 389 -24.97 -12.18 -8.38
C GLY A 389 -25.75 -11.31 -9.37
N TYR A 390 -26.84 -11.83 -9.93
CA TYR A 390 -27.70 -11.09 -10.85
C TYR A 390 -28.32 -9.84 -10.21
N ALA A 391 -28.84 -9.95 -8.98
CA ALA A 391 -29.39 -8.81 -8.24
C ALA A 391 -28.32 -7.74 -7.93
N ALA A 392 -27.12 -8.16 -7.54
CA ALA A 392 -26.00 -7.26 -7.29
C ALA A 392 -25.59 -6.48 -8.55
N VAL A 393 -25.54 -7.16 -9.70
CA VAL A 393 -25.23 -6.54 -11.01
C VAL A 393 -26.29 -5.55 -11.44
N LEU A 394 -27.58 -5.86 -11.28
CA LEU A 394 -28.65 -4.89 -11.56
C LEU A 394 -28.55 -3.64 -10.70
N HIS A 395 -28.26 -3.80 -9.41
CA HIS A 395 -28.10 -2.66 -8.49
C HIS A 395 -26.89 -1.80 -8.83
N ALA A 396 -25.75 -2.43 -9.15
CA ALA A 396 -24.54 -1.72 -9.57
C ALA A 396 -24.77 -0.96 -10.88
N LYS A 397 -25.37 -1.63 -11.89
CA LYS A 397 -25.69 -1.04 -13.20
C LYS A 397 -26.63 0.17 -13.10
N ALA A 398 -27.57 0.16 -12.14
CA ALA A 398 -28.49 1.28 -11.94
C ALA A 398 -27.84 2.53 -11.32
N LYS A 399 -26.64 2.40 -10.76
CA LYS A 399 -25.87 3.49 -10.14
C LYS A 399 -24.73 4.03 -11.01
N ALA A 400 -24.32 3.27 -12.02
CA ALA A 400 -23.33 3.67 -13.03
C ALA A 400 -24.00 4.58 -14.08
#